data_AF-A0A969UDT3-F1
#
_entry.id   AF-A0A969UDT3-F1
#
_cell.length_a   1.000
_cell.length_b   1.000
_cell.length_c   1.000
_cell.angle_alpha   90.00
_cell.angle_beta   90.00
_cell.angle_gamma   90.00
#
_symmetry.space_group_name_H-M   'P 1'
#
loop_
_entity.id
_entity.type
_entity.pdbx_description
1 polymer ?
#
loop_
_entity_poly.entity_id
_entity_poly.type
_entity_poly.pdbx_seq_one_letter_code
_entity_poly.pdbx_strand_id
1 'polypeptide(L)'
;MRTDYDLEMMAEMGFCQGIENYSRHLTGREPGARPHTLLDFFPRDFLLLVDESHATIPQIGGMYEGDKSRKTVLVDHGFRLPSALDNRPLRFEEFIEMTSQRVYVSATPGPFEIVNSRPENKTFIPVKAKTENGNEPLFDFKKSR
;
A
#
# COMPACT_ATOMS: atom_id res chain seq x y z
N MET A 1 25.41 -14.52 -10.27
CA MET A 1 23.93 -14.45 -10.39
C MET A 1 23.51 -12.97 -10.37
N ARG A 2 22.26 -12.58 -10.71
CA ARG A 2 21.85 -11.16 -10.72
C ARG A 2 22.15 -10.45 -9.38
N THR A 3 21.93 -11.13 -8.26
CA THR A 3 22.20 -10.60 -6.92
C THR A 3 23.68 -10.26 -6.71
N ASP A 4 24.61 -11.14 -7.09
CA ASP A 4 26.05 -10.90 -6.90
C ASP A 4 26.52 -9.70 -7.72
N TYR A 5 26.03 -9.60 -8.97
CA TYR A 5 26.30 -8.47 -9.83
C TYR A 5 25.75 -7.16 -9.24
N ASP A 6 24.51 -7.17 -8.74
CA ASP A 6 23.93 -5.98 -8.10
C ASP A 6 24.71 -5.58 -6.82
N LEU A 7 25.26 -6.55 -6.06
CA LEU A 7 26.11 -6.31 -4.89
C LEU A 7 27.48 -5.70 -5.27
N GLU A 8 28.13 -6.22 -6.31
CA GLU A 8 29.38 -5.66 -6.86
C GLU A 8 29.17 -4.22 -7.33
N MET A 9 28.10 -3.96 -8.08
CA MET A 9 27.76 -2.61 -8.55
C MET A 9 27.50 -1.65 -7.39
N MET A 10 26.81 -2.07 -6.33
CA MET A 10 26.61 -1.24 -5.13
C MET A 10 27.93 -0.96 -4.39
N ALA A 11 28.86 -1.92 -4.34
CA ALA A 11 30.16 -1.76 -3.69
C ALA A 11 31.09 -0.82 -4.47
N GLU A 12 31.10 -0.90 -5.80
CA GLU A 12 32.01 -0.11 -6.66
C GLU A 12 31.44 1.27 -7.01
N MET A 13 30.16 1.35 -7.38
CA MET A 13 29.54 2.56 -7.93
C MET A 13 28.60 3.27 -6.93
N GLY A 14 28.27 2.63 -5.81
CA GLY A 14 27.30 3.13 -4.83
C GLY A 14 25.84 2.97 -5.25
N PHE A 15 25.55 2.39 -6.42
CA PHE A 15 24.19 2.08 -6.89
C PHE A 15 24.18 0.90 -7.86
N CYS A 16 23.01 0.30 -8.06
CA CYS A 16 22.78 -0.72 -9.09
C CYS A 16 21.43 -0.48 -9.79
N GLN A 17 21.21 -1.14 -10.92
CA GLN A 17 19.90 -1.09 -11.59
C GLN A 17 18.88 -1.90 -10.80
N GLY A 18 17.74 -1.27 -10.48
CA GLY A 18 16.71 -1.91 -9.66
C GLY A 18 17.05 -1.90 -8.17
N ILE A 19 17.83 -0.93 -7.70
CA ILE A 19 18.25 -0.79 -6.30
C ILE A 19 17.07 -0.78 -5.33
N GLU A 20 15.89 -0.34 -5.77
CA GLU A 20 14.66 -0.34 -4.98
C GLU A 20 14.23 -1.73 -4.51
N ASN A 21 14.66 -2.80 -5.19
CA ASN A 21 14.42 -4.18 -4.76
C ASN A 21 15.19 -4.55 -3.47
N TYR A 22 16.17 -3.73 -3.08
CA TYR A 22 16.93 -3.84 -1.83
C TYR A 22 16.46 -2.83 -0.78
N SER A 23 15.38 -2.07 -1.04
CA SER A 23 14.87 -0.98 -0.19
C SER A 23 14.83 -1.34 1.30
N ARG A 24 14.29 -2.52 1.66
CA ARG A 24 14.25 -2.96 3.06
C ARG A 24 15.63 -2.97 3.71
N HIS A 25 16.60 -3.59 3.05
CA HIS A 25 17.95 -3.74 3.58
C HIS A 25 18.66 -2.39 3.68
N LEU A 26 18.50 -1.53 2.66
CA LEU A 26 19.12 -0.21 2.62
C LEU A 26 18.53 0.76 3.66
N THR A 27 17.27 0.56 4.04
CA THR A 27 16.57 1.38 5.04
C THR A 27 16.57 0.77 6.45
N GLY A 28 17.19 -0.39 6.65
CA GLY A 28 17.25 -1.07 7.94
C GLY A 28 15.88 -1.50 8.49
N ARG A 29 14.89 -1.71 7.62
CA ARG A 29 13.54 -2.12 8.02
C ARG A 29 13.47 -3.62 8.27
N GLU A 30 12.64 -4.02 9.23
CA GLU A 30 12.32 -5.44 9.46
C GLU A 30 11.55 -6.05 8.28
N PRO A 31 11.63 -7.38 8.04
CA PRO A 31 10.81 -8.06 7.04
C PRO A 31 9.30 -7.78 7.24
N GLY A 32 8.59 -7.49 6.16
CA GLY A 32 7.16 -7.16 6.18
C GLY A 32 6.81 -5.72 6.62
N ALA A 33 7.76 -4.97 7.17
CA ALA A 33 7.52 -3.60 7.65
C ALA A 33 7.02 -2.68 6.53
N ARG A 34 6.15 -1.73 6.90
CA ARG A 34 5.64 -0.70 6.00
C ARG A 34 6.79 0.06 5.31
N PRO A 35 6.72 0.30 3.98
CA PRO A 35 7.70 1.13 3.30
C PRO A 35 7.48 2.61 3.54
N HIS A 36 8.55 3.38 3.44
CA HIS A 36 8.47 4.83 3.35
C HIS A 36 7.82 5.24 2.04
N THR A 37 6.95 6.25 2.09
CA THR A 37 6.18 6.78 0.98
C THR A 37 6.17 8.30 1.04
N LEU A 38 5.53 8.94 0.06
CA LEU A 38 5.32 10.39 0.08
C LEU A 38 4.61 10.86 1.38
N LEU A 39 3.73 10.05 1.95
CA LEU A 39 2.99 10.42 3.16
C LEU A 39 3.90 10.64 4.37
N ASP A 40 5.07 9.99 4.41
CA ASP A 40 6.05 10.15 5.49
C ASP A 40 6.75 11.53 5.48
N PHE A 41 6.67 12.26 4.37
CA PHE A 41 7.27 13.59 4.23
C PHE A 41 6.34 14.72 4.69
N PHE A 42 5.07 14.43 4.93
CA PHE A 42 4.10 15.42 5.40
C PHE A 42 4.10 15.52 6.94
N PRO A 43 3.77 16.70 7.50
CA PRO A 43 3.42 16.83 8.92
C PRO A 43 2.29 15.88 9.30
N ARG A 44 2.20 15.45 10.56
CA ARG A 44 1.20 14.46 11.02
C ARG A 44 -0.26 14.92 10.86
N ASP A 45 -0.48 16.21 10.72
CA ASP A 45 -1.77 16.90 10.64
C ASP A 45 -2.09 17.41 9.22
N PHE A 46 -1.44 16.86 8.19
CA PHE A 46 -1.79 17.20 6.82
C PHE A 46 -3.25 16.82 6.46
N LEU A 47 -3.83 17.59 5.56
CA LEU A 47 -5.15 17.32 4.98
C LEU A 47 -4.98 16.57 3.66
N LEU A 48 -5.58 15.39 3.54
CA LEU A 48 -5.63 14.66 2.28
C LEU A 48 -6.92 14.97 1.51
N LEU A 49 -6.81 15.38 0.25
CA LEU A 49 -7.94 15.44 -0.67
C LEU A 49 -7.88 14.21 -1.59
N VAL A 50 -8.99 13.49 -1.70
CA VAL A 50 -9.13 12.33 -2.58
C VAL A 50 -10.17 12.68 -3.63
N ASP A 51 -9.69 13.10 -4.79
CA ASP A 51 -10.52 13.35 -5.96
C ASP A 51 -11.04 12.04 -6.56
N GLU A 52 -12.20 12.10 -7.22
CA GLU A 52 -12.96 10.96 -7.74
C GLU A 52 -12.96 9.75 -6.78
N SER A 53 -13.28 10.03 -5.51
CA SER A 53 -13.07 9.09 -4.40
C SER A 53 -13.72 7.73 -4.61
N HIS A 54 -14.84 7.70 -5.34
CA HIS A 54 -15.61 6.49 -5.63
C HIS A 54 -14.82 5.48 -6.47
N ALA A 55 -13.84 5.95 -7.25
CA ALA A 55 -12.91 5.13 -8.03
C ALA A 55 -11.53 5.04 -7.34
N THR A 56 -11.04 6.14 -6.79
CA THR A 56 -9.69 6.20 -6.19
C THR A 56 -9.56 5.34 -4.94
N ILE A 57 -10.58 5.27 -4.08
CA ILE A 57 -10.51 4.45 -2.86
C ILE A 57 -10.42 2.95 -3.18
N PRO A 58 -11.26 2.37 -4.05
CA PRO A 58 -11.07 1.00 -4.53
C PRO A 58 -9.69 0.77 -5.16
N GLN A 59 -9.19 1.74 -5.95
CA GLN A 59 -7.87 1.64 -6.57
C GLN A 59 -6.76 1.51 -5.52
N ILE A 60 -6.72 2.39 -4.51
CA ILE A 60 -5.74 2.32 -3.41
C ILE A 60 -5.85 0.96 -2.70
N GLY A 61 -7.07 0.48 -2.47
CA GLY A 61 -7.32 -0.84 -1.87
C GLY A 61 -6.74 -2.01 -2.65
N GLY A 62 -6.72 -1.94 -3.98
CA GLY A 62 -6.19 -3.00 -4.84
C GLY A 62 -4.69 -2.97 -5.09
N MET A 63 -4.01 -1.85 -4.77
CA MET A 63 -2.60 -1.63 -5.16
C MET A 63 -1.64 -2.68 -4.60
N TYR A 64 -1.75 -3.01 -3.32
CA TYR A 64 -0.85 -3.96 -2.66
C TYR A 64 -0.96 -5.37 -3.25
N GLU A 65 -2.17 -5.90 -3.40
CA GLU A 65 -2.37 -7.26 -3.92
C GLU A 65 -1.96 -7.38 -5.40
N GLY A 66 -2.22 -6.35 -6.21
CA GLY A 66 -1.76 -6.30 -7.60
C GLY A 66 -0.23 -6.31 -7.72
N ASP A 67 0.45 -5.48 -6.92
CA ASP A 67 1.92 -5.45 -6.91
C ASP A 67 2.53 -6.74 -6.35
N LYS A 68 1.98 -7.27 -5.26
CA LYS A 68 2.39 -8.54 -4.64
C LYS A 68 2.28 -9.69 -5.63
N SER A 69 1.14 -9.85 -6.31
CA SER A 69 0.93 -10.90 -7.31
C SER A 69 2.04 -10.91 -8.37
N ARG A 70 2.34 -9.74 -8.94
CA ARG A 70 3.40 -9.59 -9.95
C ARG A 70 4.79 -9.88 -9.40
N LYS A 71 5.12 -9.40 -8.19
CA LYS A 71 6.45 -9.59 -7.60
C LYS A 71 6.67 -11.02 -7.12
N THR A 72 5.64 -11.72 -6.64
CA THR A 72 5.72 -13.13 -6.22
C THR A 72 6.21 -14.00 -7.38
N VAL A 73 5.71 -13.78 -8.60
CA VAL A 73 6.19 -14.49 -9.80
C VAL A 73 7.70 -14.31 -10.02
N LEU A 74 8.23 -13.10 -9.82
CA LEU A 74 9.66 -12.82 -9.95
C LEU A 74 10.50 -13.53 -8.87
N VAL A 75 9.96 -13.64 -7.66
CA VAL A 75 10.61 -14.32 -6.54
C VAL A 75 10.59 -15.83 -6.75
N ASP A 76 9.44 -16.39 -7.11
CA ASP A 76 9.24 -17.83 -7.30
C ASP A 76 10.13 -18.39 -8.42
N HIS A 77 10.36 -17.59 -9.47
CA HIS A 77 11.27 -17.95 -10.57
C HIS A 77 12.73 -17.51 -10.35
N GLY A 78 13.09 -17.00 -9.16
CA GLY A 78 14.47 -16.69 -8.80
C GLY A 78 15.06 -15.44 -9.46
N PHE A 79 14.23 -14.57 -10.06
CA PHE A 79 14.69 -13.30 -10.64
C PHE A 79 14.97 -12.23 -9.58
N ARG A 80 14.28 -12.30 -8.43
CA ARG A 80 14.45 -11.39 -7.29
C ARG A 80 14.44 -12.15 -5.97
N LEU A 81 15.11 -11.59 -4.96
CA LEU A 81 15.08 -12.12 -3.59
C LEU A 81 13.69 -11.91 -2.95
N PRO A 82 13.29 -12.71 -1.95
CA PRO A 82 12.06 -12.50 -1.20
C PRO A 82 11.92 -11.09 -0.59
N SER A 83 13.04 -10.45 -0.23
CA SER A 83 13.06 -9.08 0.30
C SER A 83 12.55 -8.02 -0.68
N ALA A 84 12.48 -8.32 -1.98
CA ALA A 84 11.92 -7.40 -2.97
C ALA A 84 10.41 -7.16 -2.76
N LEU A 85 9.71 -8.08 -2.08
CA LEU A 85 8.29 -7.93 -1.71
C LEU A 85 8.08 -6.80 -0.68
N ASP A 86 9.11 -6.42 0.06
CA ASP A 86 9.03 -5.38 1.09
C ASP A 86 9.19 -3.95 0.52
N ASN A 87 9.46 -3.83 -0.78
CA ASN A 87 9.36 -2.60 -1.54
C ASN A 87 8.03 -2.57 -2.31
N ARG A 88 6.96 -2.15 -1.63
CA ARG A 88 5.58 -2.35 -2.07
C ARG A 88 4.73 -1.09 -1.87
N PRO A 89 3.55 -1.00 -2.50
CA PRO A 89 2.52 -0.08 -2.05
C PRO A 89 2.10 -0.34 -0.60
N LEU A 90 1.47 0.66 0.01
CA LEU A 90 0.80 0.50 1.30
C LEU A 90 -0.36 -0.49 1.16
N ARG A 91 -0.56 -1.31 2.19
CA ARG A 91 -1.85 -1.95 2.42
C ARG A 91 -2.88 -0.87 2.73
N PHE A 92 -4.14 -1.15 2.45
CA PHE A 92 -5.19 -0.16 2.68
C PHE A 92 -5.26 0.25 4.16
N GLU A 93 -5.05 -0.70 5.08
CA GLU A 93 -4.96 -0.41 6.52
C GLU A 93 -3.86 0.59 6.85
N GLU A 94 -2.65 0.36 6.33
CA GLU A 94 -1.49 1.25 6.52
C GLU A 94 -1.79 2.64 5.98
N PHE A 95 -2.43 2.74 4.80
CA PHE A 95 -2.84 4.01 4.22
C PHE A 95 -3.85 4.75 5.12
N ILE A 96 -4.86 4.05 5.63
CA ILE A 96 -5.90 4.63 6.48
C ILE A 96 -5.34 5.12 7.82
N GLU A 97 -4.39 4.39 8.40
CA GLU A 97 -3.71 4.78 9.64
C GLU A 97 -2.83 6.02 9.45
N MET A 98 -2.22 6.18 8.26
CA MET A 98 -1.37 7.33 7.94
C MET A 98 -2.15 8.60 7.56
N THR A 99 -3.45 8.48 7.26
CA THR A 99 -4.25 9.57 6.69
C THR A 99 -5.37 9.98 7.64
N SER A 100 -5.06 10.79 8.65
CA SER A 100 -6.00 11.14 9.72
C SER A 100 -7.18 11.99 9.23
N GLN A 101 -6.91 13.10 8.53
CA GLN A 101 -7.91 14.01 7.97
C GLN A 101 -8.00 13.86 6.45
N ARG A 102 -9.21 13.58 5.97
CA ARG A 102 -9.47 13.27 4.55
C ARG A 102 -10.74 13.98 4.08
N VAL A 103 -10.69 14.53 2.87
CA VAL A 103 -11.85 15.05 2.14
C VAL A 103 -12.02 14.21 0.89
N TYR A 104 -13.11 13.47 0.82
CA TYR A 104 -13.48 12.69 -0.36
C TYR A 104 -14.31 13.57 -1.30
N VAL A 105 -13.83 13.77 -2.51
CA VAL A 105 -14.48 14.57 -3.55
C VAL A 105 -14.98 13.61 -4.61
N SER A 106 -16.30 13.59 -4.81
CA SER A 106 -16.95 12.73 -5.80
C SER A 106 -18.39 13.19 -6.01
N ALA A 107 -18.86 13.18 -7.27
CA ALA A 107 -20.27 13.37 -7.59
C ALA A 107 -21.13 12.16 -7.21
N THR A 108 -20.51 10.98 -7.12
CA THR A 108 -21.16 9.69 -6.84
C THR A 108 -20.42 8.97 -5.71
N PRO A 109 -20.43 9.49 -4.47
CA PRO A 109 -19.67 8.91 -3.36
C PRO A 109 -20.08 7.46 -3.11
N GLY A 110 -19.09 6.58 -2.97
CA GLY A 110 -19.33 5.16 -2.72
C GLY A 110 -19.78 4.85 -1.29
N PRO A 111 -20.09 3.57 -1.00
CA PRO A 111 -20.47 3.14 0.35
C PRO A 111 -19.41 3.45 1.40
N PHE A 112 -18.13 3.39 1.01
CA PHE A 112 -17.01 3.68 1.90
C PHE A 112 -17.07 5.12 2.42
N GLU A 113 -17.24 6.07 1.51
CA GLU A 113 -17.26 7.50 1.80
C GLU A 113 -18.51 7.88 2.60
N ILE A 114 -19.68 7.34 2.25
CA ILE A 114 -20.95 7.59 2.96
C ILE A 114 -20.89 7.13 4.43
N VAL A 115 -20.20 6.03 4.70
CA VAL A 115 -20.04 5.52 6.07
C VAL A 115 -18.96 6.30 6.82
N ASN A 116 -17.84 6.61 6.17
CA ASN A 116 -16.68 7.19 6.85
C ASN A 116 -16.68 8.72 6.97
N SER A 117 -17.56 9.43 6.25
CA SER A 117 -17.61 10.90 6.22
C SER A 117 -18.70 11.50 7.10
N ARG A 118 -19.02 10.85 8.23
CA ARG A 118 -20.05 11.31 9.17
C ARG A 118 -19.45 12.16 10.29
N PRO A 119 -20.11 13.24 10.74
CA PRO A 119 -19.57 14.10 11.81
C PRO A 119 -19.24 13.35 13.11
N GLU A 120 -19.99 12.29 13.41
CA GLU A 120 -19.80 11.48 14.62
C GLU A 120 -18.64 10.50 14.49
N ASN A 121 -18.10 10.34 13.28
CA ASN A 121 -17.06 9.36 13.01
C ASN A 121 -15.69 9.86 13.46
N LYS A 122 -15.19 9.30 14.57
CA LYS A 122 -13.87 9.66 15.15
C LYS A 122 -12.74 8.72 14.73
N THR A 123 -13.07 7.58 14.13
CA THR A 123 -12.12 6.54 13.76
C THR A 123 -12.48 5.96 12.40
N PHE A 124 -11.61 5.16 11.81
CA PHE A 124 -11.98 4.42 10.61
C PHE A 124 -13.09 3.40 10.90
N ILE A 125 -14.12 3.33 10.03
CA ILE A 125 -15.18 2.32 10.08
C ILE A 125 -15.02 1.38 8.88
N PRO A 126 -14.65 0.10 9.12
CA PRO A 126 -14.67 -0.95 8.10
C PRO A 126 -16.04 -1.06 7.43
N VAL A 127 -16.10 -0.94 6.10
CA VAL A 127 -17.35 -1.10 5.34
C VAL A 127 -17.41 -2.50 4.74
N LYS A 128 -18.58 -3.14 4.80
CA LYS A 128 -18.87 -4.38 4.07
C LYS A 128 -19.56 -4.08 2.75
N ALA A 129 -19.12 -4.71 1.66
CA ALA A 129 -19.83 -4.64 0.39
C ALA A 129 -21.08 -5.52 0.47
N LYS A 130 -22.17 -5.09 -0.19
CA LYS A 130 -23.23 -6.04 -0.55
C LYS A 130 -22.83 -6.65 -1.88
N THR A 131 -22.50 -7.93 -1.91
CA THR A 131 -22.39 -8.72 -3.15
C THR A 131 -23.62 -9.61 -3.30
N GLU A 132 -23.87 -10.10 -4.52
CA GLU A 132 -25.04 -10.92 -4.87
C GLU A 132 -25.13 -12.25 -4.08
N ASN A 133 -24.04 -12.68 -3.43
CA ASN A 133 -23.92 -13.95 -2.70
C ASN A 133 -23.81 -13.82 -1.17
N GLY A 134 -24.17 -12.67 -0.59
CA GLY A 134 -24.09 -12.41 0.85
C GLY A 134 -23.00 -11.40 1.23
N ASN A 135 -23.01 -10.94 2.48
CA ASN A 135 -22.16 -9.84 2.95
C ASN A 135 -20.67 -10.22 2.97
N GLU A 136 -19.91 -9.95 1.91
CA GLU A 136 -18.45 -9.90 1.97
C GLU A 136 -17.97 -8.51 2.39
N PRO A 137 -16.91 -8.40 3.21
CA PRO A 137 -16.38 -7.10 3.55
C PRO A 137 -15.85 -6.39 2.29
N LEU A 138 -16.09 -5.08 2.12
CA LEU A 138 -15.54 -4.29 0.99
C LEU A 138 -14.01 -4.32 1.04
N PHE A 139 -13.49 -4.54 2.26
CA PHE A 139 -12.08 -4.76 2.58
C PHE A 139 -11.98 -5.89 3.64
N ASP A 140 -11.41 -7.06 3.28
CA ASP A 140 -11.24 -8.19 4.21
C ASP A 140 -9.96 -8.04 5.06
N PHE A 141 -10.09 -7.34 6.18
CA PHE A 141 -9.02 -7.09 7.14
C PHE A 141 -8.42 -8.34 7.80
N LYS A 142 -9.04 -9.54 7.64
CA LYS A 142 -8.50 -10.79 8.20
C LYS A 142 -7.51 -11.49 7.27
N LYS A 143 -7.46 -11.12 5.98
CA LYS A 143 -6.47 -11.66 5.01
C LYS A 143 -5.17 -10.84 4.94
N SER A 144 -5.11 -9.68 5.58
CA SER A 144 -3.91 -8.81 5.58
C SER A 144 -3.00 -8.98 6.80
N ARG A 145 -3.26 -9.97 7.66
CA ARG A 145 -2.34 -10.40 8.74
C ARG A 145 -1.64 -11.69 8.39
#